data_AF-A0A2B7X8E4-F1
#
_entry.id   AF-A0A2B7X8E4-F1
#
_cell.length_a   1.000
_cell.length_b   1.000
_cell.length_c   1.000
_cell.angle_alpha   90.00
_cell.angle_beta   90.00
_cell.angle_gamma   90.00
#
_symmetry.space_group_name_H-M   'P 1'
#
loop_
_entity.id
_entity.type
_entity.pdbx_description
1 polymer ?
#
loop_
_entity_poly.entity_id
_entity_poly.type
_entity_poly.pdbx_seq_one_letter_code
_entity_poly.pdbx_strand_id
1 'polypeptide(L)'
;MPLALTFSEPSLRATEVLMLKDYPRPEPKINEVAVEFLAAPVNTFDLLVVAGKYPVKPKSQLDGNHIGGFDGVGAYWRAAKIIQNAGLSAISQMIVQFAHLRGVKVISVIRDRALETVWDTGADVVMNESELPYAKVLKDKRIVLGLDSVFGSSAEKIASCLSAHATFVNYGQSSGGGPAAHVNVTHRQFFWNRLTFRSFRGTEQMAQLSFLA
;
A
#
# COMPACT_ATOMS: atom_id res chain seq x y z
N MET A 1 -4.43 -12.01 -11.52
CA MET A 1 -3.76 -10.78 -12.00
C MET A 1 -4.82 -9.94 -12.72
N PRO A 2 -4.70 -8.60 -12.80
CA PRO A 2 -5.63 -7.84 -13.62
C PRO A 2 -5.49 -8.24 -15.10
N LEU A 3 -6.56 -8.06 -15.87
CA LEU A 3 -6.60 -8.43 -17.29
C LEU A 3 -6.69 -7.16 -18.14
N ALA A 4 -6.09 -7.17 -19.31
CA ALA A 4 -6.19 -6.12 -20.31
C ALA A 4 -6.75 -6.68 -21.61
N LEU A 5 -7.67 -5.93 -22.22
CA LEU A 5 -8.18 -6.22 -23.55
C LEU A 5 -7.22 -5.59 -24.60
N THR A 6 -6.68 -6.41 -25.50
CA THR A 6 -5.63 -6.00 -26.43
C THR A 6 -5.94 -6.39 -27.87
N PHE A 7 -5.32 -5.72 -28.84
CA PHE A 7 -5.37 -6.09 -30.27
C PHE A 7 -4.05 -5.71 -30.96
N SER A 8 -3.61 -6.52 -31.92
CA SER A 8 -2.33 -6.35 -32.63
C SER A 8 -2.47 -5.55 -33.93
N GLU A 9 -3.64 -5.59 -34.57
CA GLU A 9 -3.88 -4.96 -35.86
C GLU A 9 -5.29 -4.37 -35.98
N PRO A 10 -5.49 -3.35 -36.83
CA PRO A 10 -6.80 -2.78 -37.05
C PRO A 10 -7.78 -3.75 -37.73
N SER A 11 -9.03 -3.82 -37.25
CA SER A 11 -10.08 -4.65 -37.88
C SER A 11 -11.49 -4.05 -37.77
N LEU A 12 -12.29 -4.21 -38.82
CA LEU A 12 -13.73 -3.90 -38.80
C LEU A 12 -14.54 -4.92 -37.99
N ARG A 13 -13.96 -6.09 -37.71
CA ARG A 13 -14.56 -7.16 -36.91
C ARG A 13 -13.75 -7.35 -35.62
N ALA A 14 -14.10 -6.58 -34.60
CA ALA A 14 -13.35 -6.54 -33.35
C ALA A 14 -13.21 -7.92 -32.67
N THR A 15 -14.22 -8.78 -32.80
CA THR A 15 -14.21 -10.16 -32.26
C THR A 15 -13.11 -11.05 -32.86
N GLU A 16 -12.55 -10.70 -34.01
CA GLU A 16 -11.48 -11.48 -34.66
C GLU A 16 -10.08 -11.09 -34.16
N VAL A 17 -9.91 -9.92 -33.54
CA VAL A 17 -8.60 -9.36 -33.17
C VAL A 17 -8.44 -9.06 -31.68
N LEU A 18 -9.53 -8.98 -30.92
CA LEU A 18 -9.49 -8.70 -29.50
C LEU A 18 -9.05 -9.93 -28.71
N MET A 19 -8.06 -9.75 -27.84
CA MET A 19 -7.53 -10.78 -26.96
C MET A 19 -7.43 -10.27 -25.53
N LEU A 20 -7.79 -11.12 -24.58
CA LEU A 20 -7.58 -10.86 -23.16
C LEU A 20 -6.18 -11.33 -22.76
N LYS A 21 -5.41 -10.46 -22.11
CA LYS A 21 -4.05 -10.77 -21.64
C LYS A 21 -3.90 -10.44 -20.16
N ASP A 22 -3.03 -11.18 -19.48
CA ASP A 22 -2.60 -10.83 -18.13
C ASP A 22 -1.88 -9.49 -18.16
N TYR A 23 -2.33 -8.58 -17.31
CA TYR A 23 -1.72 -7.27 -17.13
C TYR A 23 -0.92 -7.27 -15.83
N PRO A 24 0.39 -6.98 -15.85
CA PRO A 24 1.15 -6.87 -14.61
C PRO A 24 0.63 -5.68 -13.79
N ARG A 25 0.37 -5.90 -12.50
CA ARG A 25 -0.11 -4.82 -11.63
C ARG A 25 0.94 -3.71 -11.58
N PRO A 26 0.62 -2.48 -12.02
CA PRO A 26 1.60 -1.40 -12.08
C PRO A 26 1.94 -0.92 -10.67
N GLU A 27 3.23 -0.67 -10.41
CA GLU A 27 3.67 0.09 -9.23
C GLU A 27 3.74 1.58 -9.61
N PRO A 28 2.81 2.43 -9.13
CA PRO A 28 2.80 3.85 -9.52
C PRO A 28 4.01 4.59 -8.92
N LYS A 29 4.59 5.52 -9.68
CA LYS A 29 5.61 6.46 -9.19
C LYS A 29 5.03 7.43 -8.16
N ILE A 30 5.90 8.23 -7.53
CA ILE A 30 5.53 9.15 -6.45
C ILE A 30 4.45 10.19 -6.84
N ASN A 31 4.41 10.58 -8.11
CA ASN A 31 3.44 11.51 -8.68
C ASN A 31 2.33 10.82 -9.49
N GLU A 32 2.25 9.49 -9.45
CA GLU A 32 1.25 8.71 -10.18
C GLU A 32 0.25 8.08 -9.19
N VAL A 33 -0.83 7.56 -9.75
CA VAL A 33 -1.81 6.72 -9.06
C VAL A 33 -2.11 5.54 -9.97
N ALA A 34 -2.14 4.34 -9.42
CA ALA A 34 -2.69 3.22 -10.16
C ALA A 34 -4.21 3.26 -10.00
N VAL A 35 -4.94 3.04 -11.08
CA VAL A 35 -6.40 3.00 -11.04
C VAL A 35 -6.79 1.56 -11.31
N GLU A 36 -7.50 0.95 -10.37
CA GLU A 36 -8.16 -0.33 -10.59
C GLU A 36 -9.50 -0.03 -11.28
N PHE A 37 -9.59 -0.38 -12.56
CA PHE A 37 -10.85 -0.28 -13.30
C PHE A 37 -11.83 -1.30 -12.73
N LEU A 38 -12.93 -0.80 -12.16
CA LEU A 38 -14.01 -1.63 -11.60
C LEU A 38 -15.03 -2.01 -12.67
N ALA A 39 -15.23 -1.12 -13.65
CA ALA A 39 -16.10 -1.34 -14.79
C ALA A 39 -15.64 -0.46 -15.97
N ALA A 40 -15.81 -0.97 -17.18
CA ALA A 40 -15.61 -0.21 -18.42
C ALA A 40 -16.87 -0.36 -19.30
N PRO A 41 -17.41 0.72 -19.87
CA PRO A 41 -18.48 0.64 -20.84
C PRO A 41 -17.96 0.10 -22.18
N VAL A 42 -18.88 -0.44 -22.99
CA VAL A 42 -18.61 -0.74 -24.41
C VAL A 42 -19.34 0.31 -25.24
N ASN A 43 -18.58 1.13 -25.95
CA ASN A 43 -19.07 2.24 -26.76
C ASN A 43 -18.85 1.99 -28.26
N THR A 44 -19.64 2.64 -29.11
CA THR A 44 -19.46 2.60 -30.58
C THR A 44 -18.07 3.10 -31.00
N PHE A 45 -17.49 4.03 -30.25
CA PHE A 45 -16.15 4.57 -30.52
C PHE A 45 -15.04 3.53 -30.33
N ASP A 46 -15.21 2.53 -29.46
CA ASP A 46 -14.22 1.46 -29.27
C ASP A 46 -14.02 0.68 -30.56
N LEU A 47 -15.10 0.41 -31.29
CA LEU A 47 -15.04 -0.25 -32.61
C LEU A 47 -14.31 0.61 -33.64
N LEU A 48 -14.44 1.94 -33.60
CA LEU A 48 -13.70 2.83 -34.48
C LEU A 48 -12.20 2.83 -34.16
N VAL A 49 -11.85 2.71 -32.88
CA VAL A 49 -10.45 2.61 -32.46
C VAL A 49 -9.86 1.28 -32.93
N VAL A 50 -10.55 0.15 -32.70
CA VAL A 50 -10.11 -1.16 -33.17
C VAL A 50 -10.05 -1.20 -34.70
N ALA A 51 -10.94 -0.52 -35.42
CA ALA A 51 -10.89 -0.41 -36.87
C ALA A 51 -9.78 0.53 -37.40
N GLY A 52 -9.03 1.22 -36.52
CA GLY A 52 -8.02 2.20 -36.90
C GLY A 52 -8.60 3.47 -37.55
N LYS A 53 -9.90 3.72 -37.37
CA LYS A 53 -10.63 4.86 -37.96
C LYS A 53 -10.82 6.02 -36.98
N TYR A 54 -10.54 5.82 -35.69
CA TYR A 54 -10.62 6.89 -34.71
C TYR A 54 -9.43 7.87 -34.86
N PRO A 55 -9.63 9.20 -34.80
CA PRO A 55 -8.56 10.18 -35.03
C PRO A 55 -7.38 10.07 -34.06
N VAL A 56 -7.63 9.61 -32.84
CA VAL A 56 -6.62 9.42 -31.80
C VAL A 56 -6.22 7.95 -31.72
N LYS A 57 -4.93 7.65 -31.89
CA LYS A 57 -4.40 6.29 -31.82
C LYS A 57 -4.13 5.86 -30.35
N PRO A 58 -4.36 4.59 -29.98
CA PRO A 58 -4.00 4.07 -28.66
C PRO A 58 -2.50 4.20 -28.42
N LYS A 59 -2.12 4.86 -27.32
CA LYS A 59 -0.71 5.00 -26.90
C LYS A 59 -0.27 3.86 -25.99
N SER A 60 -1.19 3.29 -25.23
CA SER A 60 -0.90 2.21 -24.29
C SER A 60 -0.75 0.88 -25.03
N GLN A 61 0.32 0.15 -24.72
CA GLN A 61 0.62 -1.15 -25.32
C GLN A 61 1.00 -2.17 -24.25
N LEU A 62 0.69 -3.43 -24.52
CA LEU A 62 1.11 -4.60 -23.76
C LEU A 62 1.65 -5.66 -24.73
N ASP A 63 2.92 -6.03 -24.58
CA ASP A 63 3.64 -6.97 -25.46
C ASP A 63 3.51 -6.62 -26.95
N GLY A 64 3.60 -5.33 -27.29
CA GLY A 64 3.46 -4.84 -28.66
C GLY A 64 2.02 -4.71 -29.17
N ASN A 65 1.01 -5.17 -28.42
CA ASN A 65 -0.40 -5.00 -28.78
C ASN A 65 -0.96 -3.71 -28.17
N HIS A 66 -1.88 -3.05 -28.88
CA HIS A 66 -2.61 -1.91 -28.35
C HIS A 66 -3.61 -2.35 -27.27
N ILE A 67 -3.75 -1.57 -26.20
CA ILE A 67 -4.77 -1.75 -25.17
C ILE A 67 -6.04 -1.01 -25.60
N GLY A 68 -7.18 -1.71 -25.62
CA GLY A 68 -8.51 -1.15 -25.91
C GLY A 68 -9.28 -0.79 -24.65
N GLY A 69 -10.33 0.04 -24.79
CA GLY A 69 -11.15 0.54 -23.69
C GLY A 69 -10.46 1.67 -22.92
N PHE A 70 -10.85 2.92 -23.18
CA PHE A 70 -10.23 4.11 -22.57
C PHE A 70 -11.04 4.71 -21.42
N ASP A 71 -12.30 4.34 -21.33
CA ASP A 71 -13.25 4.87 -20.37
C ASP A 71 -13.59 3.82 -19.32
N GLY A 72 -13.91 4.27 -18.12
CA GLY A 72 -14.32 3.37 -17.06
C GLY A 72 -14.51 4.09 -15.74
N VAL A 73 -15.04 3.35 -14.77
CA VAL A 73 -15.07 3.76 -13.37
C VAL A 73 -13.95 3.02 -12.67
N GLY A 74 -13.11 3.75 -11.96
CA GLY A 74 -11.96 3.19 -11.28
C GLY A 74 -11.90 3.55 -9.80
N ALA A 75 -11.38 2.62 -9.01
CA ALA A 75 -10.91 2.91 -7.66
C ALA A 75 -9.43 3.29 -7.71
N TYR A 76 -9.07 4.37 -7.01
CA TYR A 76 -7.67 4.74 -6.86
C TYR A 76 -6.98 3.72 -5.95
N TRP A 77 -5.96 3.06 -6.48
CA TRP A 77 -5.07 2.19 -5.73
C TRP A 77 -3.67 2.78 -5.74
N ARG A 78 -3.10 3.02 -4.56
CA ARG A 78 -1.67 3.27 -4.42
C ARG A 78 -1.10 2.10 -3.66
N ALA A 79 0.05 1.58 -4.11
CA ALA A 79 0.83 0.56 -3.40
C ALA A 79 1.28 1.09 -2.04
N ALA A 80 0.35 1.10 -1.09
CA ALA A 80 0.51 1.52 0.28
C ALA A 80 1.30 0.45 1.02
N LYS A 81 2.24 0.90 1.85
CA LYS A 81 2.93 0.04 2.80
C LYS A 81 2.53 0.45 4.20
N ILE A 82 2.51 -0.53 5.09
CA ILE A 82 2.43 -0.29 6.52
C ILE A 82 3.77 -0.66 7.13
N ILE A 83 4.13 0.03 8.20
CA ILE A 83 5.31 -0.27 9.00
C ILE A 83 4.85 -0.55 10.43
N GLN A 84 5.43 -1.56 11.08
CA GLN A 84 5.14 -1.90 12.46
C GLN A 84 6.41 -2.18 13.24
N ASN A 85 6.44 -1.84 14.53
CA ASN A 85 7.45 -2.37 15.44
C ASN A 85 6.94 -3.64 16.15
N ALA A 86 7.79 -4.20 17.01
CA ALA A 86 7.55 -5.48 17.68
C ALA A 86 7.22 -6.62 16.71
N GLY A 87 7.89 -6.68 15.55
CA GLY A 87 7.53 -7.55 14.42
C GLY A 87 7.47 -9.07 14.69
N LEU A 88 7.98 -9.55 15.82
CA LEU A 88 7.84 -10.95 16.26
C LEU A 88 6.67 -11.21 17.21
N SER A 89 5.89 -10.18 17.56
CA SER A 89 4.72 -10.35 18.43
C SER A 89 3.61 -11.08 17.69
N ALA A 90 2.75 -11.78 18.45
CA ALA A 90 1.58 -12.46 17.89
C ALA A 90 0.66 -11.47 17.13
N ILE A 91 0.45 -10.27 17.67
CA ILE A 91 -0.36 -9.23 17.03
C ILE A 91 0.28 -8.79 15.71
N SER A 92 1.59 -8.58 15.68
CA SER A 92 2.30 -8.19 14.45
C SER A 92 2.24 -9.26 13.37
N GLN A 93 2.30 -10.54 13.73
CA GLN A 93 2.11 -11.65 12.78
C GLN A 93 0.66 -11.74 12.26
N MET A 94 -0.35 -11.44 13.10
CA MET A 94 -1.73 -11.33 12.63
C MET A 94 -1.91 -10.14 11.68
N ILE A 95 -1.30 -8.99 11.99
CA ILE A 95 -1.31 -7.79 11.12
C ILE A 95 -0.76 -8.13 9.73
N VAL A 96 0.36 -8.87 9.66
CA VAL A 96 0.93 -9.32 8.38
C VAL A 96 -0.10 -10.09 7.56
N GLN A 97 -0.75 -11.09 8.16
CA GLN A 97 -1.77 -11.89 7.48
C GLN A 97 -2.94 -11.04 6.98
N PHE A 98 -3.48 -10.16 7.83
CA PHE A 98 -4.60 -9.28 7.45
C PHE A 98 -4.23 -8.24 6.39
N ALA A 99 -2.99 -7.76 6.40
CA ALA A 99 -2.49 -6.82 5.40
C ALA A 99 -2.35 -7.51 4.03
N HIS A 100 -1.82 -8.74 4.00
CA HIS A 100 -1.72 -9.53 2.77
C HIS A 100 -3.08 -9.87 2.18
N LEU A 101 -4.07 -10.24 3.00
CA LEU A 101 -5.46 -10.41 2.56
C LEU A 101 -6.06 -9.14 1.94
N ARG A 102 -5.53 -7.95 2.29
CA ARG A 102 -5.93 -6.65 1.75
C ARG A 102 -5.01 -6.15 0.62
N GLY A 103 -4.04 -6.97 0.19
CA GLY A 103 -3.07 -6.60 -0.85
C GLY A 103 -2.10 -5.49 -0.44
N VAL A 104 -1.83 -5.35 0.86
CA VAL A 104 -0.96 -4.32 1.44
C VAL A 104 0.36 -4.95 1.89
N LYS A 105 1.49 -4.34 1.51
CA LYS A 105 2.83 -4.81 1.89
C LYS A 105 3.21 -4.35 3.30
N VAL A 106 3.91 -5.19 4.07
CA VAL A 106 4.26 -4.94 5.47
C VAL A 106 5.76 -4.88 5.68
N ILE A 107 6.20 -3.85 6.41
CA ILE A 107 7.57 -3.69 6.91
C ILE A 107 7.54 -3.96 8.42
N SER A 108 8.18 -5.03 8.85
CA SER A 108 8.25 -5.44 10.25
C SER A 108 9.61 -5.05 10.85
N VAL A 109 9.57 -4.21 11.87
CA VAL A 109 10.75 -3.74 12.59
C VAL A 109 10.92 -4.58 13.85
N ILE A 110 12.12 -5.10 14.04
CA ILE A 110 12.51 -5.92 15.17
C ILE A 110 13.60 -5.22 15.97
N ARG A 111 13.70 -5.54 17.27
CA ARG A 111 14.86 -5.15 18.08
C ARG A 111 16.15 -5.65 17.43
N ASP A 112 17.20 -4.84 17.56
CA ASP A 112 18.52 -5.12 17.02
C ASP A 112 19.01 -6.50 17.46
N ARG A 113 19.31 -7.34 16.47
CA ARG A 113 19.80 -8.70 16.64
C ARG A 113 20.61 -9.13 15.42
N ALA A 114 21.38 -10.22 15.54
CA ALA A 114 22.12 -10.81 14.43
C ALA A 114 21.17 -11.21 13.28
N LEU A 115 21.45 -10.73 12.07
CA LEU A 115 20.62 -10.92 10.87
C LEU A 115 20.57 -12.37 10.38
N GLU A 116 21.48 -13.24 10.86
CA GLU A 116 21.55 -14.66 10.49
C GLU A 116 20.40 -15.48 11.06
N THR A 117 19.64 -14.95 12.04
CA THR A 117 18.43 -15.62 12.49
C THR A 117 17.29 -15.34 11.51
N VAL A 118 17.04 -16.30 10.61
CA VAL A 118 15.90 -16.26 9.70
C VAL A 118 14.62 -16.45 10.51
N TRP A 119 13.82 -15.39 10.62
CA TRP A 119 12.48 -15.44 11.20
C TRP A 119 11.45 -15.42 10.08
N ASP A 120 10.67 -16.50 9.94
CA ASP A 120 9.51 -16.46 9.07
C ASP A 120 8.38 -15.68 9.76
N THR A 121 8.34 -14.38 9.50
CA THR A 121 7.29 -13.48 10.00
C THR A 121 6.15 -13.31 9.00
N GLY A 122 6.30 -13.85 7.79
CA GLY A 122 5.48 -13.53 6.63
C GLY A 122 5.57 -12.09 6.13
N ALA A 123 6.32 -11.18 6.78
CA ALA A 123 6.40 -9.79 6.34
C ALA A 123 7.22 -9.63 5.05
N ASP A 124 6.84 -8.66 4.21
CA ASP A 124 7.56 -8.38 2.95
C ASP A 124 8.99 -7.88 3.19
N VAL A 125 9.21 -7.19 4.31
CA VAL A 125 10.51 -6.70 4.75
C VAL A 125 10.62 -6.89 6.26
N VAL A 126 11.73 -7.46 6.73
CA VAL A 126 12.10 -7.51 8.15
C VAL A 126 13.41 -6.75 8.32
N MET A 127 13.47 -5.87 9.32
CA MET A 127 14.66 -5.05 9.56
C MET A 127 14.83 -4.69 11.03
N ASN A 128 16.07 -4.39 11.40
CA ASN A 128 16.44 -3.98 12.75
C ASN A 128 16.06 -2.52 13.02
N GLU A 129 15.82 -2.19 14.28
CA GLU A 129 15.41 -0.84 14.70
C GLU A 129 16.50 0.21 14.47
N SER A 130 17.77 -0.18 14.56
CA SER A 130 18.94 0.67 14.26
C SER A 130 19.02 1.11 12.79
N GLU A 131 18.34 0.40 11.88
CA GLU A 131 18.33 0.75 10.47
C GLU A 131 17.34 1.89 10.14
N LEU A 132 16.43 2.23 11.06
CA LEU A 132 15.47 3.31 10.87
C LEU A 132 16.09 4.71 11.13
N PRO A 133 15.60 5.76 10.43
CA PRO A 133 14.69 5.74 9.28
C PRO A 133 15.42 5.61 7.93
N TYR A 134 16.73 5.37 7.94
CA TYR A 134 17.61 5.58 6.77
C TYR A 134 17.85 4.34 5.90
N ALA A 135 17.27 3.19 6.26
CA ALA A 135 17.43 1.98 5.48
C ALA A 135 17.03 2.19 4.02
N LYS A 136 17.87 1.73 3.09
CA LYS A 136 17.68 1.88 1.65
C LYS A 136 16.32 1.35 1.17
N VAL A 137 15.81 0.29 1.81
CA VAL A 137 14.51 -0.32 1.50
C VAL A 137 13.32 0.61 1.76
N LEU A 138 13.48 1.62 2.62
CA LEU A 138 12.45 2.61 2.95
C LEU A 138 12.44 3.80 1.98
N LYS A 139 13.52 3.99 1.20
CA LYS A 139 13.63 5.09 0.26
C LYS A 139 12.52 5.01 -0.79
N ASP A 140 11.88 6.15 -1.05
CA ASP A 140 10.81 6.34 -2.04
C ASP A 140 9.57 5.45 -1.79
N LYS A 141 9.43 4.86 -0.59
CA LYS A 141 8.26 4.06 -0.23
C LYS A 141 7.15 4.95 0.33
N ARG A 142 5.94 4.73 -0.18
CA ARG A 142 4.71 5.31 0.38
C ARG A 142 4.23 4.51 1.59
N ILE A 143 4.72 4.87 2.78
CA ILE A 143 4.33 4.27 4.06
C ILE A 143 3.20 5.10 4.66
N VAL A 144 1.98 4.56 4.65
CA VAL A 144 0.75 5.31 4.97
C VAL A 144 0.20 5.03 6.36
N LEU A 145 0.68 3.96 7.00
CA LEU A 145 0.25 3.56 8.33
C LEU A 145 1.46 3.06 9.13
N GLY A 146 1.69 3.67 10.27
CA GLY A 146 2.63 3.20 11.29
C GLY A 146 1.85 2.57 12.43
N LEU A 147 2.20 1.34 12.82
CA LEU A 147 1.59 0.61 13.93
C LEU A 147 2.64 0.42 15.03
N ASP A 148 2.33 0.91 16.23
CA ASP A 148 3.27 0.93 17.34
C ASP A 148 2.68 0.28 18.60
N SER A 149 3.40 -0.70 19.16
CA SER A 149 3.11 -1.31 20.46
C SER A 149 4.21 -1.12 21.50
N VAL A 150 5.28 -0.43 21.13
CA VAL A 150 6.46 -0.25 21.99
C VAL A 150 6.44 1.12 22.64
N PHE A 151 6.09 2.17 21.88
CA PHE A 151 6.15 3.57 22.26
C PHE A 151 7.59 4.11 22.44
N GLY A 152 7.72 5.38 22.83
CA GLY A 152 9.01 6.03 23.06
C GLY A 152 9.86 6.19 21.79
N SER A 153 11.17 5.99 21.91
CA SER A 153 12.13 6.17 20.80
C SER A 153 11.84 5.26 19.60
N SER A 154 11.33 4.04 19.84
CA SER A 154 10.93 3.12 18.77
C SER A 154 9.75 3.71 17.97
N ALA A 155 8.77 4.31 18.66
CA ALA A 155 7.66 5.01 18.02
C ALA A 155 8.11 6.24 17.21
N GLU A 156 9.06 7.03 17.73
CA GLU A 156 9.63 8.19 17.02
C GLU A 156 10.29 7.78 15.71
N LYS A 157 11.05 6.68 15.71
CA LYS A 157 11.67 6.12 14.50
C LYS A 157 10.62 5.66 13.49
N ILE A 158 9.57 4.97 13.94
CA ILE A 158 8.44 4.57 13.08
C ILE A 158 7.76 5.81 12.47
N ALA A 159 7.43 6.82 13.28
CA ALA A 159 6.80 8.06 12.83
C ALA A 159 7.67 8.82 11.82
N SER A 160 9.00 8.72 11.93
CA SER A 160 9.95 9.34 11.00
C SER A 160 9.98 8.69 9.63
N CYS A 161 9.49 7.46 9.49
CA CYS A 161 9.38 6.74 8.22
C CYS A 161 8.09 7.06 7.45
N LEU A 162 7.13 7.73 8.10
CA LEU A 162 5.80 7.92 7.53
C LEU A 162 5.76 8.96 6.41
N SER A 163 5.02 8.64 5.35
CA SER A 163 4.75 9.56 4.25
C SER A 163 3.81 10.70 4.69
N ALA A 164 3.78 11.78 3.90
CA ALA A 164 2.80 12.84 4.13
C ALA A 164 1.36 12.27 4.15
N HIS A 165 0.53 12.78 5.06
CA HIS A 165 -0.85 12.40 5.35
C HIS A 165 -1.04 10.98 5.89
N ALA A 166 0.04 10.31 6.30
CA ALA A 166 -0.05 9.00 6.91
C ALA A 166 -0.63 9.05 8.33
N THR A 167 -1.13 7.90 8.78
CA THR A 167 -1.60 7.72 10.15
C THR A 167 -0.57 6.96 10.97
N PHE A 168 -0.28 7.42 12.18
CA PHE A 168 0.42 6.68 13.20
C PHE A 168 -0.61 6.19 14.23
N VAL A 169 -0.61 4.90 14.55
CA VAL A 169 -1.50 4.29 15.55
C VAL A 169 -0.64 3.67 16.64
N ASN A 170 -0.76 4.21 17.85
CA ASN A 170 -0.28 3.54 19.05
C ASN A 170 -1.39 2.63 19.60
N TYR A 171 -1.05 1.38 19.92
CA TYR A 171 -1.97 0.42 20.53
C TYR A 171 -1.40 -0.31 21.74
N GLY A 172 -0.23 0.10 22.21
CA GLY A 172 0.42 -0.48 23.39
C GLY A 172 1.70 0.24 23.76
N GLN A 173 2.23 -0.10 24.94
CA GLN A 173 3.50 0.44 25.43
C GLN A 173 4.29 -0.71 26.06
N SER A 174 5.45 -1.00 25.49
CA SER A 174 6.39 -2.01 25.99
C SER A 174 7.78 -1.43 26.28
N SER A 175 8.03 -0.15 25.94
CA SER A 175 9.29 0.56 26.16
C SER A 175 9.60 0.84 27.63
N GLY A 176 8.65 0.59 28.55
CA GLY A 176 8.72 1.13 29.90
C GLY A 176 8.46 2.64 29.95
N GLY A 177 8.73 3.28 31.09
CA GLY A 177 8.56 4.73 31.30
C GLY A 177 7.17 5.16 31.79
N GLY A 178 6.19 4.25 31.77
CA GLY A 178 4.85 4.49 32.32
C GLY A 178 4.17 5.73 31.72
N PRO A 179 3.34 6.45 32.49
CA PRO A 179 2.60 7.62 32.02
C PRO A 179 3.46 8.80 31.56
N ALA A 180 4.75 8.83 31.91
CA ALA A 180 5.67 9.90 31.56
C ALA A 180 6.41 9.67 30.23
N ALA A 181 6.22 8.51 29.60
CA ALA A 181 6.77 8.24 28.28
C ALA A 181 6.18 9.23 27.26
N HIS A 182 6.99 9.65 26.30
CA HIS A 182 6.60 10.61 25.27
C HIS A 182 7.18 10.22 23.92
N VAL A 183 6.64 10.83 22.87
CA VAL A 183 7.12 10.76 21.49
C VAL A 183 7.28 12.19 21.00
N ASN A 184 8.47 12.54 20.55
CA ASN A 184 8.76 13.82 19.96
C ASN A 184 8.21 13.90 18.54
N VAL A 185 7.33 14.88 18.29
CA VAL A 185 6.79 15.16 16.96
C VAL A 185 7.42 16.44 16.42
N THR A 186 8.12 16.33 15.30
CA THR A 186 8.78 17.48 14.68
C THR A 186 7.77 18.39 13.95
N HIS A 187 8.11 19.67 13.79
CA HIS A 187 7.32 20.60 12.96
C HIS A 187 7.09 20.08 11.54
N ARG A 188 8.07 19.36 10.96
CA ARG A 188 7.92 18.72 9.65
C ARG A 188 6.85 17.64 9.67
N GLN A 189 6.85 16.76 10.66
CA GLN A 189 5.85 15.71 10.80
C GLN A 189 4.44 16.27 11.02
N PHE A 190 4.33 17.30 11.86
CA PHE A 190 3.06 17.93 12.18
C PHE A 190 2.51 18.80 11.04
N PHE A 191 3.26 19.83 10.62
CA PHE A 191 2.77 20.85 9.70
C PHE A 191 2.90 20.45 8.23
N TRP A 192 4.09 20.00 7.82
CA TRP A 192 4.39 19.73 6.41
C TRP A 192 3.87 18.37 5.95
N ASN A 193 4.14 17.33 6.74
CA ASN A 193 3.70 15.98 6.46
C ASN A 193 2.26 15.76 6.91
N ARG A 194 1.69 16.57 7.82
CA ARG A 194 0.29 16.42 8.27
C ARG A 194 -0.01 15.00 8.75
N LEU A 195 0.87 14.44 9.57
CA LEU A 195 0.66 13.12 10.17
C LEU A 195 -0.53 13.15 11.13
N THR A 196 -1.34 12.10 11.09
CA THR A 196 -2.43 11.89 12.05
C THR A 196 -1.99 10.89 13.11
N PHE A 197 -2.06 11.25 14.39
CA PHE A 197 -1.76 10.34 15.50
C PHE A 197 -3.06 9.85 16.12
N ARG A 198 -3.19 8.54 16.29
CA ARG A 198 -4.36 7.89 16.90
C ARG A 198 -3.92 6.88 17.95
N SER A 199 -4.82 6.66 18.90
CA SER A 199 -4.71 5.59 19.88
C SER A 199 -5.72 4.50 19.53
N PHE A 200 -5.36 3.24 19.71
CA PHE A 200 -6.28 2.12 19.63
C PHE A 200 -6.25 1.34 20.95
N ARG A 201 -7.36 1.35 21.66
CA ARG A 201 -7.50 0.60 22.92
C ARG A 201 -8.48 -0.54 22.72
N GLY A 202 -7.96 -1.77 22.62
CA GLY A 202 -8.78 -2.96 22.33
C GLY A 202 -9.96 -3.13 23.30
N THR A 203 -9.75 -2.89 24.59
CA THR A 203 -10.83 -2.97 25.60
C THR A 203 -11.96 -1.97 25.37
N GLU A 204 -11.64 -0.77 24.90
CA GLU A 204 -12.63 0.26 24.58
C GLU A 204 -13.44 -0.14 23.34
N GLN A 205 -12.78 -0.66 22.32
CA GLN A 205 -13.43 -1.12 21.09
C GLN A 205 -14.36 -2.30 21.34
N MET A 206 -13.94 -3.26 22.17
CA MET A 206 -14.79 -4.38 22.56
C MET A 206 -16.04 -3.92 23.32
N ALA A 207 -15.92 -2.92 24.20
CA ALA A 207 -17.06 -2.36 24.93
C ALA A 207 -18.06 -1.63 24.02
N GLN A 208 -17.62 -1.12 22.86
CA GLN A 208 -18.50 -0.50 21.87
C GLN A 208 -19.26 -1.56 21.04
N LEU A 209 -18.68 -2.75 20.86
CA LEU A 209 -19.31 -3.85 20.13
C LEU A 209 -20.36 -4.61 20.96
N SER A 210 -20.28 -4.54 22.29
CA SER A 210 -21.21 -5.22 23.21
C SER A 210 -22.63 -4.64 23.26
N PHE A 211 -22.96 -3.63 22.46
CA PHE A 211 -24.33 -3.08 22.32
C PHE A 211 -25.08 -3.62 21.09
N LEU A 212 -24.54 -4.60 20.38
CA LEU A 212 -25.16 -5.24 19.21
C LEU A 212 -25.50 -6.73 19.43
N ALA A 213 -25.59 -7.19 20.68
CA ALA A 213 -26.02 -8.54 21.04
C ALA A 213 -27.41 -8.52 21.69
#